data_AF-A0A8H3H428-F1
#
_entry.id   AF-A0A8H3H428-F1
#
_cell.length_a   1.000
_cell.length_b   1.000
_cell.length_c   1.000
_cell.angle_alpha   90.00
_cell.angle_beta   90.00
_cell.angle_gamma   90.00
#
_symmetry.space_group_name_H-M   'P 1'
#
loop_
_entity.id
_entity.type
_entity.pdbx_description
1 polymer ?
#
loop_
_entity_poly.entity_id
_entity_poly.type
_entity_poly.pdbx_seq_one_letter_code
_entity_poly.pdbx_strand_id
1 'polypeptide(L)'
;MSLPFHVLRNSHNFSKSLGVKPVWLRSAGGSIATRGIGNCYNSQLLPHPPRPPRPPHPPIFSQKLLPQGDNSPDFSDNLSPSRHCTSSVITAASVLARKNEDEFKQWVTAVRLGTDIITSIPSGSPYDAIHTIQQESKRFPHWLALESSSQLQHVGGAYRLVKTLLCATVSQASTFGVINFHHQDDSELSSAIGVILQTCFRNKTLRRRSCQPTKMDRRIIIDTMLDHICDYDENTFFKYGTEQYVKLPKAENKRFHVSNTKADGVLYLDIPDFPAYLANAGFREVGSAFIPGRRVNLEVIHCITKFKRDGSGKNQALMGIVSGLYQKKVLNMAHQLVFGIFQHQKDFLQVVAGAWRDNRIHVYNVGSYSLSNPLHTVRLYLVLRGIRKLAHTYLEQLRESQEQLEYQVETSPPVDEWAKDRMNSSYGNSSEMDNQALHGAGRQTEQDSKPSALGGWKSHDELISYLQSIKRMATEET
;
A
#
# COMPACT_ATOMS: atom_id res chain seq x y z
N MET A 1 48.59 -1.25 26.53
CA MET A 1 49.60 -1.25 25.46
C MET A 1 48.86 -1.41 24.15
N SER A 2 48.72 -0.30 23.42
CA SER A 2 47.95 -0.21 22.18
C SER A 2 48.82 -0.60 21.00
N LEU A 3 48.29 -1.44 20.11
CA LEU A 3 48.85 -1.69 18.78
C LEU A 3 47.83 -1.19 17.74
N PRO A 4 48.25 -0.38 16.75
CA PRO A 4 47.37 0.12 15.70
C PRO A 4 47.39 -0.81 14.49
N PHE A 5 46.22 -1.15 13.96
CA PHE A 5 46.08 -1.75 12.63
C PHE A 5 45.89 -0.63 11.61
N HIS A 6 46.91 -0.44 10.76
CA HIS A 6 46.80 0.31 9.52
C HIS A 6 46.18 -0.58 8.44
N VAL A 7 45.03 -0.20 7.90
CA VAL A 7 44.48 -0.77 6.67
C VAL A 7 44.97 0.08 5.50
N LEU A 8 45.88 -0.49 4.71
CA LEU A 8 46.31 0.03 3.42
C LEU A 8 45.21 -0.23 2.38
N ARG A 9 44.59 0.83 1.86
CA ARG A 9 43.77 0.78 0.65
C ARG A 9 44.68 0.79 -0.57
N ASN A 10 44.77 -0.35 -1.26
CA ASN A 10 45.35 -0.42 -2.60
C ASN A 10 44.30 0.02 -3.64
N SER A 11 44.59 1.12 -4.31
CA SER A 11 43.86 1.61 -5.48
C SER A 11 44.70 1.35 -6.73
N HIS A 12 44.25 0.45 -7.60
CA HIS A 12 44.74 0.37 -8.98
C HIS A 12 43.60 0.08 -9.96
N ASN A 13 43.34 1.10 -10.77
CA ASN A 13 43.26 1.10 -12.24
C ASN A 13 42.47 -0.01 -12.93
N PHE A 14 41.29 0.37 -13.44
CA PHE A 14 40.83 -0.06 -14.77
C PHE A 14 40.45 1.18 -15.59
N SER A 15 41.02 1.30 -16.79
CA SER A 15 40.82 2.40 -17.73
C SER A 15 40.52 1.82 -19.12
N LYS A 16 39.67 2.56 -19.87
CA LYS A 16 39.31 2.44 -21.31
C LYS A 16 38.31 1.32 -21.60
N SER A 17 37.23 1.51 -22.35
CA SER A 17 36.76 2.55 -23.27
C SER A 17 35.24 2.43 -23.37
N LEU A 18 34.46 3.48 -23.59
CA LEU A 18 33.96 3.83 -24.93
C LEU A 18 33.43 5.27 -24.87
N GLY A 19 33.92 6.10 -25.80
CA GLY A 19 33.47 7.48 -25.93
C GLY A 19 32.07 7.54 -26.53
N VAL A 20 31.13 8.08 -25.76
CA VAL A 20 29.89 8.64 -26.29
C VAL A 20 29.79 10.05 -25.75
N LYS A 21 29.82 11.04 -26.65
CA LYS A 21 29.64 12.46 -26.32
C LYS A 21 28.22 12.67 -25.80
N PRO A 22 28.00 13.41 -24.70
CA PRO A 22 26.66 13.78 -24.29
C PRO A 22 26.08 14.79 -25.29
N VAL A 23 24.98 14.42 -25.94
CA VAL A 23 24.15 15.32 -26.75
C VAL A 23 23.36 16.18 -25.78
N TRP A 24 23.70 17.46 -25.71
CA TRP A 24 22.89 18.48 -25.04
C TRP A 24 21.63 18.76 -25.87
N LEU A 25 20.50 18.16 -25.48
CA LEU A 25 19.20 18.59 -25.97
C LEU A 25 18.82 19.91 -25.29
N ARG A 26 19.02 21.02 -26.01
CA ARG A 26 18.38 22.30 -25.70
C ARG A 26 16.86 22.11 -25.79
N SER A 27 16.16 22.24 -24.66
CA SER A 27 14.72 22.47 -24.67
C SER A 27 14.47 23.88 -25.22
N ALA A 28 14.02 23.95 -26.47
CA ALA A 28 13.44 25.15 -27.04
C ALA A 28 12.04 25.34 -26.43
N GLY A 29 11.79 26.55 -25.92
CA GLY A 29 10.49 26.97 -25.40
C GLY A 29 9.43 26.92 -26.50
N GLY A 30 8.44 26.06 -26.31
CA GLY A 30 7.19 26.03 -27.07
C GLY A 30 6.07 26.49 -26.17
N SER A 31 5.61 27.72 -26.39
CA SER A 31 4.37 28.26 -25.81
C SER A 31 3.19 27.45 -26.34
N ILE A 32 2.50 26.73 -25.45
CA ILE A 32 1.22 26.08 -25.79
C ILE A 32 0.11 27.05 -25.38
N ALA A 33 -0.56 27.61 -26.39
CA ALA A 33 -1.80 28.34 -26.23
C ALA A 33 -2.88 27.39 -25.70
N THR A 34 -3.30 27.61 -24.46
CA THR A 34 -4.49 26.96 -23.88
C THR A 34 -5.74 27.55 -24.54
N ARG A 35 -6.40 26.77 -25.40
CA ARG A 35 -7.79 27.01 -25.82
C ARG A 35 -8.71 26.94 -24.61
N GLY A 36 -9.62 27.91 -24.53
CA GLY A 36 -10.45 28.23 -23.38
C GLY A 36 -11.35 27.09 -22.90
N ILE A 37 -11.29 26.84 -21.60
CA ILE A 37 -12.33 26.14 -20.86
C ILE A 37 -13.37 27.20 -20.50
N GLY A 38 -14.61 26.94 -20.91
CA GLY A 38 -15.75 27.83 -20.72
C GLY A 38 -15.97 28.25 -19.27
N ASN A 39 -16.29 29.53 -19.11
CA ASN A 39 -16.77 30.13 -17.88
C ASN A 39 -18.04 29.43 -17.40
N CYS A 40 -17.96 28.67 -16.31
CA CYS A 40 -19.13 28.39 -15.50
C CYS A 40 -19.47 29.68 -14.73
N TYR A 41 -20.61 30.27 -15.10
CA TYR A 41 -21.18 31.45 -14.48
C TYR A 41 -21.30 31.32 -12.96
N ASN A 42 -20.93 32.40 -12.27
CA ASN A 42 -21.35 32.72 -10.92
C ASN A 42 -22.88 32.76 -10.85
N SER A 43 -23.50 31.72 -10.29
CA SER A 43 -24.84 31.86 -9.71
C SER A 43 -24.70 32.53 -8.35
N GLN A 44 -24.97 33.83 -8.31
CA GLN A 44 -25.23 34.55 -7.08
C GLN A 44 -26.36 33.84 -6.32
N LEU A 45 -26.05 33.37 -5.11
CA LEU A 45 -27.03 32.83 -4.17
C LEU A 45 -27.91 34.00 -3.69
N LEU A 46 -29.14 34.04 -4.18
CA LEU A 46 -30.22 34.81 -3.55
C LEU A 46 -30.49 34.24 -2.14
N PRO A 47 -30.78 35.07 -1.13
CA PRO A 47 -31.12 34.59 0.20
C PRO A 47 -32.43 33.81 0.15
N HIS A 48 -32.40 32.56 0.64
CA HIS A 48 -33.60 31.76 0.84
C HIS A 48 -34.54 32.43 1.86
N PRO A 49 -35.87 32.41 1.63
CA PRO A 49 -36.83 32.85 2.63
C PRO A 49 -36.78 31.93 3.86
N PRO A 50 -37.12 32.46 5.06
CA PRO A 50 -37.10 31.68 6.29
C PRO A 50 -38.08 30.51 6.20
N ARG A 51 -37.63 29.32 6.64
CA ARG A 51 -38.49 28.15 6.76
C ARG A 51 -39.60 28.42 7.78
N PRO A 52 -40.85 28.02 7.51
CA PRO A 52 -41.89 28.05 8.52
C PRO A 52 -41.55 27.09 9.68
N PRO A 53 -41.98 27.41 10.92
CA PRO A 53 -41.72 26.60 12.09
C PRO A 53 -42.33 25.21 11.93
N ARG A 54 -41.58 24.17 12.30
CA ARG A 54 -42.10 22.81 12.37
C ARG A 54 -43.21 22.73 13.43
N PRO A 55 -44.32 22.03 13.15
CA PRO A 55 -45.28 21.72 14.19
C PRO A 55 -44.66 20.83 15.28
N PRO A 56 -45.08 20.98 16.54
CA PRO A 56 -44.57 20.17 17.64
C PRO A 56 -44.94 18.70 17.46
N HIS A 57 -43.97 17.82 17.70
CA HIS A 57 -44.21 16.38 17.75
C HIS A 57 -45.15 16.05 18.93
N PRO A 58 -46.10 15.11 18.75
CA PRO A 58 -46.93 14.63 19.86
C PRO A 58 -46.08 13.84 20.87
N PRO A 59 -46.46 13.87 22.16
CA PRO A 59 -45.72 13.19 23.21
C PRO A 59 -45.82 11.67 23.07
N ILE A 60 -44.67 11.01 23.13
CA ILE A 60 -44.55 9.55 23.19
C ILE A 60 -45.03 9.11 24.59
N PHE A 61 -46.20 8.47 24.63
CA PHE A 61 -46.70 7.77 25.81
C PHE A 61 -45.80 6.55 26.11
N SER A 62 -45.09 6.60 27.24
CA SER A 62 -44.49 5.41 27.85
C SER A 62 -45.56 4.66 28.63
N GLN A 63 -45.99 3.50 28.13
CA GLN A 63 -46.76 2.54 28.91
C GLN A 63 -45.80 1.71 29.79
N LYS A 64 -45.91 1.92 31.10
CA LYS A 64 -45.51 0.97 32.14
C LYS A 64 -46.40 -0.27 32.03
N LEU A 65 -45.81 -1.45 31.88
CA LEU A 65 -46.47 -2.73 32.12
C LEU A 65 -46.01 -3.28 33.48
N LEU A 66 -46.99 -3.53 34.35
CA LEU A 66 -46.88 -4.31 35.59
C LEU A 66 -46.98 -5.82 35.27
N PRO A 67 -46.49 -6.69 36.16
CA PRO A 67 -46.52 -8.13 35.96
C PRO A 67 -47.86 -8.72 36.45
N GLN A 68 -48.45 -9.59 35.64
CA GLN A 68 -49.47 -10.53 36.08
C GLN A 68 -49.01 -11.93 35.70
N GLY A 69 -48.82 -12.76 36.72
CA GLY A 69 -48.75 -14.20 36.56
C GLY A 69 -50.16 -14.76 36.46
N ASP A 70 -50.30 -15.87 35.74
CA ASP A 70 -51.21 -16.94 36.12
C ASP A 70 -50.82 -18.25 35.45
N ASN A 71 -51.05 -19.32 36.21
CA ASN A 71 -50.72 -20.71 35.94
C ASN A 71 -51.71 -21.35 34.97
N SER A 72 -51.23 -22.17 34.02
CA SER A 72 -51.90 -23.44 33.63
C SER A 72 -51.06 -24.27 32.65
N PRO A 73 -51.29 -25.61 32.61
CA PRO A 73 -50.28 -26.61 32.27
C PRO A 73 -50.42 -27.21 30.86
N ASP A 74 -49.36 -27.93 30.49
CA ASP A 74 -49.28 -29.05 29.54
C ASP A 74 -49.90 -28.88 28.15
N PHE A 75 -49.06 -28.51 27.18
CA PHE A 75 -49.19 -28.95 25.79
C PHE A 75 -47.82 -29.23 25.15
N SER A 76 -47.55 -30.54 24.99
CA SER A 76 -46.79 -31.18 23.91
C SER A 76 -45.42 -30.62 23.52
N ASP A 77 -44.38 -31.34 23.95
CA ASP A 77 -43.02 -31.33 23.42
C ASP A 77 -42.97 -31.64 21.91
N ASN A 78 -43.09 -30.62 21.07
CA ASN A 78 -42.59 -30.66 19.71
C ASN A 78 -41.20 -30.00 19.68
N LEU A 79 -40.19 -30.80 20.01
CA LEU A 79 -38.77 -30.49 19.80
C LEU A 79 -38.54 -30.19 18.32
N SER A 80 -38.62 -28.91 17.97
CA SER A 80 -38.18 -28.41 16.68
C SER A 80 -36.72 -28.84 16.50
N PRO A 81 -36.35 -29.48 15.38
CA PRO A 81 -34.97 -29.89 15.16
C PRO A 81 -34.09 -28.64 15.26
N SER A 82 -33.22 -28.67 16.27
CA SER A 82 -32.20 -27.65 16.50
C SER A 82 -31.57 -27.34 15.16
N ARG A 83 -31.79 -26.11 14.67
CA ARG A 83 -31.10 -25.58 13.49
C ARG A 83 -29.61 -25.62 13.82
N HIS A 84 -28.97 -26.74 13.51
CA HIS A 84 -27.53 -26.87 13.55
C HIS A 84 -26.99 -25.81 12.62
N CYS A 85 -26.63 -24.67 13.20
CA CYS A 85 -25.97 -23.60 12.51
C CYS A 85 -24.62 -24.17 12.07
N THR A 86 -24.58 -24.64 10.83
CA THR A 86 -23.36 -25.07 10.17
C THR A 86 -22.46 -23.85 10.09
N SER A 87 -21.66 -23.65 11.13
CA SER A 87 -20.72 -22.54 11.23
C SER A 87 -19.82 -22.57 10.00
N SER A 88 -20.12 -21.72 9.02
CA SER A 88 -19.37 -21.66 7.76
C SER A 88 -17.92 -21.28 8.06
N VAL A 89 -16.97 -22.12 7.63
CA VAL A 89 -15.53 -21.86 7.79
C VAL A 89 -15.17 -20.58 7.03
N ILE A 90 -14.52 -19.63 7.69
CA ILE A 90 -14.09 -18.37 7.08
C ILE A 90 -12.85 -18.62 6.22
N THR A 91 -12.97 -18.48 4.90
CA THR A 91 -11.86 -18.68 3.96
C THR A 91 -11.24 -17.38 3.44
N ALA A 92 -11.99 -16.27 3.50
CA ALA A 92 -11.53 -14.98 3.01
C ALA A 92 -10.87 -14.14 4.11
N ALA A 93 -9.62 -13.71 3.91
CA ALA A 93 -8.91 -12.84 4.84
C ALA A 93 -9.62 -11.50 5.08
N SER A 94 -10.33 -10.97 4.09
CA SER A 94 -11.11 -9.74 4.24
C SER A 94 -12.31 -9.90 5.19
N VAL A 95 -12.89 -11.10 5.26
CA VAL A 95 -13.97 -11.45 6.19
C VAL A 95 -13.37 -11.65 7.58
N LEU A 96 -12.31 -12.46 7.70
CA LEU A 96 -11.64 -12.69 8.98
C LEU A 96 -11.17 -11.38 9.64
N ALA A 97 -10.57 -10.48 8.85
CA ALA A 97 -10.09 -9.18 9.33
C ALA A 97 -11.20 -8.24 9.83
N ARG A 98 -12.47 -8.49 9.45
CA ARG A 98 -13.66 -7.72 9.88
C ARG A 98 -14.46 -8.41 10.98
N LYS A 99 -14.24 -9.71 11.21
CA LYS A 99 -14.95 -10.44 12.26
C LYS A 99 -14.62 -9.84 13.62
N ASN A 100 -15.51 -10.11 14.57
CA ASN A 100 -15.35 -9.68 15.95
C ASN A 100 -13.98 -10.11 16.49
N GLU A 101 -13.62 -9.51 17.62
CA GLU A 101 -12.31 -9.69 18.22
C GLU A 101 -11.90 -11.17 18.35
N ASP A 102 -12.82 -12.11 18.54
CA ASP A 102 -12.48 -13.50 18.84
C ASP A 102 -11.79 -14.27 17.70
N GLU A 103 -12.37 -14.39 16.50
CA GLU A 103 -11.73 -15.17 15.42
C GLU A 103 -10.43 -14.53 14.95
N PHE A 104 -10.40 -13.19 14.84
CA PHE A 104 -9.18 -12.50 14.45
C PHE A 104 -8.11 -12.61 15.55
N LYS A 105 -8.45 -12.48 16.84
CA LYS A 105 -7.51 -12.71 17.95
C LYS A 105 -6.99 -14.15 17.99
N GLN A 106 -7.83 -15.14 17.68
CA GLN A 106 -7.38 -16.53 17.55
C GLN A 106 -6.38 -16.68 16.40
N TRP A 107 -6.64 -16.07 15.24
CA TRP A 107 -5.69 -16.05 14.14
C TRP A 107 -4.38 -15.36 14.51
N VAL A 108 -4.46 -14.16 15.10
CA VAL A 108 -3.33 -13.37 15.62
C VAL A 108 -2.48 -14.20 16.58
N THR A 109 -3.12 -14.92 17.51
CA THR A 109 -2.44 -15.81 18.47
C THR A 109 -1.74 -16.97 17.77
N ALA A 110 -2.41 -17.63 16.83
CA ALA A 110 -1.85 -18.76 16.07
C ALA A 110 -0.60 -18.36 15.27
N VAL A 111 -0.58 -17.16 14.71
CA VAL A 111 0.56 -16.61 13.94
C VAL A 111 1.55 -15.81 14.79
N ARG A 112 1.41 -15.88 16.11
CA ARG A 112 2.28 -15.22 17.12
C ARG A 112 2.36 -13.69 16.99
N LEU A 113 1.33 -13.05 16.41
CA LEU A 113 1.24 -11.60 16.29
C LEU A 113 0.77 -10.95 17.60
N GLY A 114 1.37 -9.83 17.98
CA GLY A 114 0.89 -8.94 19.03
C GLY A 114 -0.32 -8.12 18.54
N THR A 115 -1.34 -7.97 19.38
CA THR A 115 -2.57 -7.22 19.05
C THR A 115 -2.36 -5.69 19.06
N ASP A 116 -1.40 -5.25 19.87
CA ASP A 116 -1.19 -3.84 20.17
C ASP A 116 -0.13 -3.22 19.26
N ILE A 117 -0.37 -1.96 18.90
CA ILE A 117 0.64 -1.15 18.23
C ILE A 117 1.40 -0.43 19.35
N ILE A 118 2.65 -0.84 19.55
CA ILE A 118 3.51 -0.37 20.62
C ILE A 118 4.08 1.00 20.24
N THR A 119 3.93 1.98 21.13
CA THR A 119 4.48 3.34 20.97
C THR A 119 5.86 3.49 21.59
N SER A 120 6.17 2.72 22.63
CA SER A 120 7.49 2.69 23.26
C SER A 120 8.42 1.74 22.52
N ILE A 121 9.18 2.28 21.56
CA ILE A 121 10.09 1.50 20.72
C ILE A 121 11.38 1.22 21.51
N PRO A 122 11.81 -0.05 21.64
CA PRO A 122 13.07 -0.40 22.30
C PRO A 122 14.28 0.29 21.63
N SER A 123 15.38 0.39 22.36
CA SER A 123 16.68 0.79 21.78
C SER A 123 17.43 -0.44 21.24
N GLY A 124 18.35 -0.22 20.31
CA GLY A 124 19.19 -1.26 19.73
C GLY A 124 18.63 -1.83 18.42
N SER A 125 19.46 -2.61 17.73
CA SER A 125 19.06 -3.29 16.49
C SER A 125 17.93 -4.31 16.74
N PRO A 126 16.92 -4.41 15.85
CA PRO A 126 16.74 -3.64 14.60
C PRO A 126 15.96 -2.32 14.78
N TYR A 127 15.59 -1.95 16.00
CA TYR A 127 14.68 -0.85 16.32
C TYR A 127 15.29 0.54 16.08
N ASP A 128 16.63 0.65 16.10
CA ASP A 128 17.35 1.88 15.76
C ASP A 128 17.00 2.40 14.36
N ALA A 129 16.63 1.51 13.44
CA ALA A 129 16.15 1.89 12.12
C ALA A 129 14.83 2.67 12.18
N ILE A 130 13.91 2.31 13.10
CA ILE A 130 12.65 3.04 13.28
C ILE A 130 12.92 4.42 13.87
N HIS A 131 13.75 4.50 14.91
CA HIS A 131 14.15 5.78 15.50
C HIS A 131 14.82 6.68 14.46
N THR A 132 15.72 6.13 13.64
CA THR A 132 16.38 6.86 12.55
C THR A 132 15.36 7.41 11.56
N ILE A 133 14.43 6.59 11.08
CA ILE A 133 13.35 7.03 10.16
C ILE A 133 12.49 8.13 10.81
N GLN A 134 12.15 7.99 12.09
CA GLN A 134 11.38 9.01 12.81
C GLN A 134 12.13 10.33 12.96
N GLN A 135 13.42 10.30 13.26
CA GLN A 135 14.25 11.51 13.39
C GLN A 135 14.48 12.18 12.03
N GLU A 136 14.83 11.40 11.00
CA GLU A 136 15.02 11.91 9.64
C GLU A 136 13.73 12.51 9.07
N SER A 137 12.55 11.99 9.43
CA SER A 137 11.25 12.58 9.07
C SER A 137 10.98 13.97 9.65
N LYS A 138 11.83 14.43 10.58
CA LYS A 138 11.77 15.77 11.20
C LYS A 138 12.84 16.71 10.65
N ARG A 139 13.69 16.25 9.74
CA ARG A 139 14.75 17.05 9.11
C ARG A 139 14.23 17.62 7.79
N PHE A 140 14.16 18.93 7.72
CA PHE A 140 13.61 19.67 6.57
C PHE A 140 14.71 20.54 5.96
N PRO A 141 14.77 20.67 4.62
CA PRO A 141 15.61 21.69 4.02
C PRO A 141 15.02 23.08 4.28
N HIS A 142 15.88 24.07 4.48
CA HIS A 142 15.47 25.44 4.80
C HIS A 142 14.58 26.07 3.72
N TRP A 143 14.78 25.71 2.45
CA TRP A 143 14.03 26.25 1.32
C TRP A 143 12.52 25.99 1.39
N LEU A 144 12.07 24.96 2.13
CA LEU A 144 10.63 24.69 2.32
C LEU A 144 9.91 25.75 3.16
N ALA A 145 10.64 26.55 3.94
CA ALA A 145 10.09 27.66 4.70
C ALA A 145 9.89 28.93 3.84
N LEU A 146 10.48 28.97 2.64
CA LEU A 146 10.58 30.17 1.81
C LEU A 146 9.70 30.01 0.55
N GLU A 147 8.58 30.73 0.48
CA GLU A 147 7.66 30.62 -0.67
C GLU A 147 8.30 31.01 -2.01
N SER A 148 9.35 31.85 -1.97
CA SER A 148 10.14 32.31 -3.11
C SER A 148 11.27 31.37 -3.54
N SER A 149 11.46 30.24 -2.84
CA SER A 149 12.47 29.24 -3.17
C SER A 149 12.34 28.77 -4.63
N SER A 150 13.49 28.64 -5.33
CA SER A 150 13.55 28.12 -6.70
C SER A 150 13.02 26.69 -6.81
N GLN A 151 13.26 25.87 -5.79
CA GLN A 151 12.74 24.51 -5.64
C GLN A 151 11.20 24.46 -5.64
N LEU A 152 10.52 25.56 -5.32
CA LEU A 152 9.06 25.65 -5.33
C LEU A 152 8.48 26.37 -6.56
N GLN A 153 9.31 26.91 -7.44
CA GLN A 153 8.85 27.71 -8.59
C GLN A 153 8.12 26.87 -9.66
N HIS A 154 8.48 25.59 -9.80
CA HIS A 154 7.84 24.67 -10.75
C HIS A 154 6.45 24.19 -10.29
N VAL A 155 6.04 24.50 -9.05
CA VAL A 155 4.73 24.11 -8.52
C VAL A 155 3.63 24.90 -9.21
N GLY A 156 2.76 24.20 -9.95
CA GLY A 156 1.66 24.80 -10.68
C GLY A 156 0.71 25.64 -9.81
N GLY A 157 0.14 26.70 -10.40
CA GLY A 157 -0.69 27.68 -9.69
C GLY A 157 -1.90 27.10 -8.96
N ALA A 158 -2.45 25.96 -9.42
CA ALA A 158 -3.55 25.25 -8.77
C ALA A 158 -3.22 24.81 -7.32
N TYR A 159 -1.94 24.63 -6.99
CA TYR A 159 -1.48 24.20 -5.68
C TYR A 159 -0.98 25.33 -4.79
N ARG A 160 -1.10 26.60 -5.23
CA ARG A 160 -0.58 27.79 -4.52
C ARG A 160 -1.00 27.84 -3.06
N LEU A 161 -2.30 27.66 -2.76
CA LEU A 161 -2.80 27.70 -1.38
C LEU A 161 -2.20 26.61 -0.49
N VAL A 162 -1.94 25.42 -1.04
CA VAL A 162 -1.32 24.32 -0.28
C VAL A 162 0.17 24.58 -0.08
N LYS A 163 0.84 25.16 -1.09
CA LYS A 163 2.24 25.61 -1.00
C LYS A 163 2.43 26.70 0.06
N THR A 164 1.64 27.77 0.02
CA THR A 164 1.71 28.86 1.00
C THR A 164 1.47 28.32 2.41
N LEU A 165 0.49 27.43 2.58
CA LEU A 165 0.24 26.77 3.86
C LEU A 165 1.42 25.89 4.31
N LEU A 166 2.06 25.16 3.39
CA LEU A 166 3.24 24.38 3.72
C LEU A 166 4.35 25.29 4.26
N CYS A 167 4.70 26.37 3.54
CA CYS A 167 5.76 27.28 3.95
C CYS A 167 5.48 27.88 5.33
N ALA A 168 4.25 28.38 5.54
CA ALA A 168 3.83 28.93 6.83
C ALA A 168 3.92 27.90 7.97
N THR A 169 3.44 26.67 7.75
CA THR A 169 3.46 25.61 8.77
C THR A 169 4.87 25.10 9.06
N VAL A 170 5.76 25.04 8.07
CA VAL A 170 7.18 24.69 8.25
C VAL A 170 7.90 25.75 9.08
N SER A 171 7.74 27.04 8.76
CA SER A 171 8.33 28.15 9.53
C SER A 171 7.85 28.15 10.99
N GLN A 172 6.54 27.94 11.19
CA GLN A 172 5.96 27.85 12.53
C GLN A 172 6.48 26.61 13.29
N ALA A 173 6.49 25.44 12.66
CA ALA A 173 6.94 24.20 13.28
C ALA A 173 8.43 24.26 13.69
N SER A 174 9.26 24.93 12.90
CA SER A 174 10.66 25.17 13.25
C SER A 174 10.80 26.08 14.48
N THR A 175 9.98 27.13 14.56
CA THR A 175 9.97 28.05 15.72
C THR A 175 9.62 27.30 17.02
N PHE A 176 8.76 26.29 16.95
CA PHE A 176 8.39 25.45 18.10
C PHE A 176 9.31 24.22 18.33
N GLY A 177 10.40 24.07 17.57
CA GLY A 177 11.30 22.91 17.70
C GLY A 177 10.66 21.56 17.32
N VAL A 178 9.56 21.57 16.56
CA VAL A 178 8.88 20.35 16.09
C VAL A 178 9.66 19.69 14.94
N ILE A 179 10.33 20.52 14.14
CA ILE A 179 11.20 20.12 13.04
C ILE A 179 12.55 20.83 13.16
N ASN A 180 13.57 20.25 12.53
CA ASN A 180 14.91 20.80 12.45
C ASN A 180 15.26 21.11 10.99
N PHE A 181 15.82 22.29 10.74
CA PHE A 181 16.37 22.57 9.42
C PHE A 181 17.75 21.93 9.25
N HIS A 182 18.04 21.44 8.05
CA HIS A 182 19.40 21.11 7.64
C HIS A 182 19.84 22.01 6.49
N HIS A 183 21.14 22.29 6.42
CA HIS A 183 21.75 23.20 5.45
C HIS A 183 21.91 22.57 4.05
N GLN A 184 21.77 21.25 3.92
CA GLN A 184 21.91 20.58 2.64
C GLN A 184 20.66 20.76 1.78
N ASP A 185 20.88 21.05 0.49
CA ASP A 185 19.81 20.97 -0.50
C ASP A 185 19.38 19.51 -0.68
N ASP A 186 18.07 19.29 -0.67
CA ASP A 186 17.44 17.99 -0.84
C ASP A 186 16.80 17.93 -2.23
N SER A 187 17.59 17.49 -3.23
CA SER A 187 17.14 17.41 -4.63
C SER A 187 16.00 16.41 -4.81
N GLU A 188 15.99 15.32 -4.04
CA GLU A 188 14.93 14.32 -4.04
C GLU A 188 13.61 14.89 -3.55
N LEU A 189 13.65 15.61 -2.43
CA LEU A 189 12.45 16.28 -1.93
C LEU A 189 12.00 17.40 -2.87
N SER A 190 12.94 18.11 -3.50
CA SER A 190 12.64 19.14 -4.49
C SER A 190 11.94 18.55 -5.73
N SER A 191 12.33 17.36 -6.21
CA SER A 191 11.66 16.73 -7.36
C SER A 191 10.28 16.20 -6.98
N ALA A 192 10.12 15.67 -5.75
CA ALA A 192 8.88 15.09 -5.27
C ALA A 192 7.83 16.10 -4.81
N ILE A 193 8.19 17.38 -4.61
CA ILE A 193 7.30 18.36 -3.97
C ILE A 193 5.99 18.55 -4.74
N GLY A 194 6.01 18.46 -6.08
CA GLY A 194 4.81 18.50 -6.90
C GLY A 194 3.80 17.40 -6.54
N VAL A 195 4.27 16.14 -6.44
CA VAL A 195 3.45 14.98 -6.09
C VAL A 195 2.93 15.09 -4.65
N ILE A 196 3.77 15.57 -3.72
CA ILE A 196 3.38 15.78 -2.31
C ILE A 196 2.24 16.81 -2.20
N LEU A 197 2.39 17.96 -2.86
CA LEU A 197 1.38 19.02 -2.83
C LEU A 197 0.10 18.59 -3.54
N GLN A 198 0.21 17.86 -4.65
CA GLN A 198 -0.94 17.29 -5.35
C GLN A 198 -1.70 16.29 -4.46
N THR A 199 -1.00 15.40 -3.77
CA THR A 199 -1.57 14.46 -2.78
C THR A 199 -2.36 15.20 -1.72
N CYS A 200 -1.78 16.27 -1.15
CA CYS A 200 -2.46 17.07 -0.13
C CYS A 200 -3.69 17.80 -0.67
N PHE A 201 -3.56 18.45 -1.83
CA PHE A 201 -4.64 19.17 -2.49
C PHE A 201 -5.82 18.25 -2.83
N ARG A 202 -5.54 17.09 -3.40
CA ARG A 202 -6.56 16.11 -3.79
C ARG A 202 -7.28 15.57 -2.56
N ASN A 203 -6.56 15.24 -1.48
CA ASN A 203 -7.19 14.78 -0.25
C ASN A 203 -8.12 15.85 0.35
N LYS A 204 -7.66 17.11 0.42
CA LYS A 204 -8.51 18.25 0.83
C LYS A 204 -9.75 18.41 -0.05
N THR A 205 -9.60 18.24 -1.36
CA THR A 205 -10.71 18.33 -2.31
C THR A 205 -11.73 17.21 -2.08
N LEU A 206 -11.27 15.96 -1.91
CA LEU A 206 -12.16 14.83 -1.64
C LEU A 206 -12.96 15.01 -0.35
N ARG A 207 -12.39 15.67 0.68
CA ARG A 207 -13.11 15.98 1.92
C ARG A 207 -14.24 16.99 1.76
N ARG A 208 -14.12 17.89 0.79
CA ARG A 208 -15.13 18.95 0.54
C ARG A 208 -16.29 18.47 -0.33
N ARG A 209 -16.15 17.30 -0.97
CA ARG A 209 -17.22 16.74 -1.81
C ARG A 209 -18.37 16.23 -0.94
N SER A 210 -19.58 16.44 -1.41
CA SER A 210 -20.81 15.90 -0.80
C SER A 210 -20.95 14.39 -1.00
N CYS A 211 -20.41 13.85 -2.11
CA CYS A 211 -20.38 12.42 -2.36
C CYS A 211 -19.26 11.72 -1.57
N GLN A 212 -19.55 10.53 -1.04
CA GLN A 212 -18.53 9.72 -0.38
C GLN A 212 -17.51 9.22 -1.42
N PRO A 213 -16.22 9.60 -1.31
CA PRO A 213 -15.22 9.15 -2.25
C PRO A 213 -15.04 7.63 -2.17
N THR A 214 -14.79 7.01 -3.32
CA THR A 214 -14.49 5.59 -3.40
C THR A 214 -13.12 5.28 -2.79
N LYS A 215 -12.83 4.00 -2.57
CA LYS A 215 -11.49 3.56 -2.17
C LYS A 215 -10.43 3.98 -3.21
N MET A 216 -10.75 3.87 -4.51
CA MET A 216 -9.84 4.18 -5.60
C MET A 216 -9.52 5.68 -5.66
N ASP A 217 -10.53 6.54 -5.46
CA ASP A 217 -10.34 8.01 -5.43
C ASP A 217 -9.31 8.45 -4.39
N ARG A 218 -9.30 7.78 -3.23
CA ARG A 218 -8.35 8.05 -2.15
C ARG A 218 -6.98 7.47 -2.42
N ARG A 219 -6.96 6.29 -3.03
CA ARG A 219 -5.74 5.49 -3.20
C ARG A 219 -4.87 5.99 -4.34
N ILE A 220 -5.44 6.46 -5.45
CA ILE A 220 -4.68 6.82 -6.65
C ILE A 220 -3.52 7.78 -6.35
N ILE A 221 -3.74 8.80 -5.52
CA ILE A 221 -2.70 9.77 -5.14
C ILE A 221 -1.64 9.20 -4.20
N ILE A 222 -1.98 8.21 -3.39
CA ILE A 222 -1.04 7.55 -2.49
C ILE A 222 -0.19 6.56 -3.30
N ASP A 223 -0.83 5.82 -4.21
CA ASP A 223 -0.15 4.95 -5.18
C ASP A 223 0.86 5.76 -6.00
N THR A 224 0.48 6.91 -6.57
CA THR A 224 1.41 7.79 -7.30
C THR A 224 2.60 8.24 -6.45
N MET A 225 2.40 8.53 -5.16
CA MET A 225 3.49 8.92 -4.27
C MET A 225 4.41 7.75 -3.93
N LEU A 226 3.88 6.54 -3.78
CA LEU A 226 4.67 5.31 -3.54
C LEU A 226 5.48 4.93 -4.79
N ASP A 227 4.86 5.04 -5.96
CA ASP A 227 5.48 4.81 -7.26
C ASP A 227 6.65 5.76 -7.51
N HIS A 228 6.43 7.07 -7.29
CA HIS A 228 7.49 8.08 -7.39
C HIS A 228 8.68 7.79 -6.46
N ILE A 229 8.44 7.19 -5.29
CA ILE A 229 9.54 6.85 -4.38
C ILE A 229 10.39 5.71 -4.92
N CYS A 230 9.78 4.76 -5.62
CA CYS A 230 10.50 3.68 -6.31
C CYS A 230 11.29 4.21 -7.50
N ASP A 231 10.71 5.11 -8.30
CA ASP A 231 11.32 5.61 -9.54
C ASP A 231 12.45 6.61 -9.34
N TYR A 232 12.60 7.17 -8.13
CA TYR A 232 13.60 8.22 -7.90
C TYR A 232 15.04 7.69 -7.90
N ASP A 233 15.26 6.45 -7.49
CA ASP A 233 16.58 5.85 -7.49
C ASP A 233 16.84 5.17 -8.84
N GLU A 234 18.05 5.29 -9.39
CA GLU A 234 18.47 4.47 -10.53
C GLU A 234 18.50 2.98 -10.17
N ASN A 235 18.42 2.68 -8.87
CA ASN A 235 18.37 1.33 -8.37
C ASN A 235 17.02 0.64 -8.63
N THR A 236 17.00 -0.19 -9.67
CA THR A 236 15.81 -0.89 -10.17
C THR A 236 15.24 -1.99 -9.27
N PHE A 237 15.87 -2.28 -8.13
CA PHE A 237 15.45 -3.38 -7.24
C PHE A 237 14.30 -3.00 -6.32
N PHE A 238 14.05 -1.72 -6.00
CA PHE A 238 12.95 -1.35 -5.11
C PHE A 238 11.70 -1.03 -5.92
N LYS A 239 10.69 -1.91 -5.87
CA LYS A 239 9.50 -1.85 -6.73
C LYS A 239 8.22 -1.65 -5.95
N TYR A 240 7.24 -1.00 -6.61
CA TYR A 240 5.87 -0.88 -6.13
C TYR A 240 4.93 -1.74 -6.97
N GLY A 241 4.18 -2.62 -6.32
CA GLY A 241 3.17 -3.47 -6.96
C GLY A 241 1.79 -3.23 -6.36
N THR A 242 0.78 -3.03 -7.21
CA THR A 242 -0.60 -2.81 -6.78
C THR A 242 -1.42 -4.10 -6.77
N GLU A 243 -2.42 -4.19 -5.89
CA GLU A 243 -3.42 -5.28 -5.86
C GLU A 243 -2.83 -6.70 -5.76
N GLN A 244 -1.69 -6.84 -5.08
CA GLN A 244 -0.94 -8.09 -4.96
C GLN A 244 -1.54 -9.04 -3.93
N TYR A 245 -1.62 -10.33 -4.26
CA TYR A 245 -1.97 -11.37 -3.29
C TYR A 245 -0.70 -11.89 -2.60
N VAL A 246 -0.75 -11.94 -1.27
CA VAL A 246 0.36 -12.44 -0.45
C VAL A 246 -0.11 -13.62 0.42
N LYS A 247 0.74 -14.63 0.58
CA LYS A 247 0.49 -15.84 1.38
C LYS A 247 0.35 -15.49 2.86
N LEU A 248 -0.43 -16.27 3.58
CA LEU A 248 -0.54 -16.20 5.03
C LEU A 248 0.01 -17.48 5.64
N PRO A 249 0.63 -17.42 6.82
CA PRO A 249 1.11 -18.62 7.48
C PRO A 249 -0.05 -19.50 7.95
N LYS A 250 0.24 -20.79 8.16
CA LYS A 250 -0.68 -21.79 8.72
C LYS A 250 -1.17 -21.31 10.09
N ALA A 251 -2.49 -21.25 10.23
CA ALA A 251 -3.15 -20.98 11.50
C ALA A 251 -4.21 -22.07 11.70
N GLU A 252 -3.89 -23.06 12.54
CA GLU A 252 -4.76 -24.21 12.78
C GLU A 252 -6.01 -23.78 13.55
N ASN A 253 -7.14 -23.71 12.86
CA ASN A 253 -8.43 -23.44 13.49
C ASN A 253 -9.57 -24.06 12.68
N LYS A 254 -10.57 -24.63 13.38
CA LYS A 254 -11.75 -25.21 12.71
C LYS A 254 -12.69 -24.15 12.13
N ARG A 255 -12.63 -22.90 12.62
CA ARG A 255 -13.54 -21.81 12.25
C ARG A 255 -13.05 -20.96 11.07
N PHE A 256 -11.76 -20.98 10.77
CA PHE A 256 -11.20 -20.22 9.64
C PHE A 256 -10.07 -20.98 8.96
N HIS A 257 -9.94 -20.77 7.66
CA HIS A 257 -8.86 -21.31 6.82
C HIS A 257 -8.48 -20.26 5.78
N VAL A 258 -7.68 -19.28 6.19
CA VAL A 258 -7.25 -18.17 5.33
C VAL A 258 -5.83 -18.42 4.84
N SER A 259 -5.67 -18.61 3.53
CA SER A 259 -4.38 -18.92 2.90
C SER A 259 -3.63 -17.70 2.39
N ASN A 260 -4.36 -16.63 2.08
CA ASN A 260 -3.80 -15.43 1.46
C ASN A 260 -4.60 -14.18 1.81
N THR A 261 -4.00 -13.02 1.56
CA THR A 261 -4.65 -11.71 1.65
C THR A 261 -4.25 -10.83 0.47
N LYS A 262 -5.20 -10.03 -0.04
CA LYS A 262 -4.94 -9.10 -1.14
C LYS A 262 -4.52 -7.73 -0.64
N ALA A 263 -3.25 -7.37 -0.78
CA ALA A 263 -2.71 -6.04 -0.49
C ALA A 263 -3.11 -5.03 -1.53
N ASP A 264 -3.31 -3.78 -1.10
CA ASP A 264 -3.63 -2.71 -2.05
C ASP A 264 -2.38 -2.28 -2.78
N GLY A 265 -1.27 -2.19 -2.05
CA GLY A 265 0.05 -1.99 -2.59
C GLY A 265 1.09 -2.75 -1.78
N VAL A 266 2.20 -3.08 -2.42
CA VAL A 266 3.35 -3.75 -1.81
C VAL A 266 4.60 -3.06 -2.33
N LEU A 267 5.45 -2.59 -1.43
CA LEU A 267 6.82 -2.23 -1.75
C LEU A 267 7.70 -3.44 -1.46
N TYR A 268 8.51 -3.84 -2.42
CA TYR A 268 9.33 -5.04 -2.32
C TYR A 268 10.69 -4.83 -2.99
N LEU A 269 11.66 -5.65 -2.57
CA LEU A 269 12.93 -5.80 -3.24
C LEU A 269 12.79 -6.88 -4.31
N ASP A 270 13.01 -6.54 -5.57
CA ASP A 270 13.08 -7.46 -6.70
C ASP A 270 14.53 -7.82 -6.97
N ILE A 271 14.90 -9.07 -6.68
CA ILE A 271 16.29 -9.51 -6.60
C ILE A 271 16.53 -10.53 -7.71
N PRO A 272 17.07 -10.10 -8.86
CA PRO A 272 17.39 -11.01 -9.94
C PRO A 272 18.58 -11.88 -9.57
N ASP A 273 18.69 -13.04 -10.23
CA ASP A 273 19.87 -13.89 -10.18
C ASP A 273 20.30 -14.24 -8.74
N PHE A 274 19.34 -14.64 -7.90
CA PHE A 274 19.61 -15.10 -6.54
C PHE A 274 19.78 -16.64 -6.54
N PRO A 275 21.02 -17.19 -6.49
CA PRO A 275 21.30 -18.61 -6.78
C PRO A 275 20.51 -19.60 -5.94
N ALA A 276 20.47 -19.42 -4.61
CA ALA A 276 19.69 -20.28 -3.72
C ALA A 276 18.21 -20.37 -4.13
N TYR A 277 17.64 -19.26 -4.60
CA TYR A 277 16.28 -19.18 -5.11
C TYR A 277 16.16 -19.85 -6.48
N LEU A 278 17.09 -19.63 -7.41
CA LEU A 278 17.01 -20.23 -8.75
C LEU A 278 17.25 -21.75 -8.74
N ALA A 279 18.18 -22.24 -7.92
CA ALA A 279 18.61 -23.62 -7.87
C ALA A 279 17.56 -24.56 -7.24
N ASN A 280 16.76 -24.08 -6.28
CA ASN A 280 15.88 -24.94 -5.50
C ASN A 280 14.39 -24.55 -5.64
N ALA A 281 13.63 -25.36 -6.40
CA ALA A 281 12.20 -25.13 -6.62
C ALA A 281 11.35 -25.19 -5.33
N GLY A 282 11.72 -26.05 -4.38
CA GLY A 282 11.07 -26.11 -3.07
C GLY A 282 11.30 -24.83 -2.27
N PHE A 283 12.54 -24.33 -2.28
CA PHE A 283 12.90 -23.05 -1.67
C PHE A 283 12.17 -21.87 -2.32
N ARG A 284 11.98 -21.86 -3.65
CA ARG A 284 11.17 -20.81 -4.29
C ARG A 284 9.75 -20.74 -3.74
N GLU A 285 9.13 -21.90 -3.54
CA GLU A 285 7.76 -21.96 -3.06
C GLU A 285 7.64 -21.45 -1.62
N VAL A 286 8.55 -21.84 -0.74
CA VAL A 286 8.54 -21.43 0.69
C VAL A 286 9.15 -20.05 0.93
N GLY A 287 10.12 -19.63 0.12
CA GLY A 287 10.77 -18.31 0.20
C GLY A 287 9.97 -17.19 -0.47
N SER A 288 8.95 -17.53 -1.28
CA SER A 288 8.06 -16.54 -1.91
C SER A 288 6.80 -16.31 -1.09
N ALA A 289 6.58 -15.05 -0.71
CA ALA A 289 5.33 -14.61 -0.09
C ALA A 289 4.24 -14.24 -1.10
N PHE A 290 4.53 -14.18 -2.40
CA PHE A 290 3.58 -13.74 -3.42
C PHE A 290 2.75 -14.89 -4.01
N ILE A 291 1.61 -14.56 -4.62
CA ILE A 291 0.76 -15.50 -5.36
C ILE A 291 0.57 -14.98 -6.80
N PRO A 292 0.85 -15.80 -7.84
CA PRO A 292 1.48 -17.12 -7.74
C PRO A 292 2.92 -17.03 -7.22
N GLY A 293 3.37 -18.06 -6.50
CA GLY A 293 4.69 -18.09 -5.87
C GLY A 293 5.85 -18.21 -6.87
N ARG A 294 5.58 -18.63 -8.11
CA ARG A 294 6.58 -18.88 -9.16
C ARG A 294 6.94 -17.60 -9.91
N ARG A 295 7.69 -16.72 -9.25
CA ARG A 295 8.33 -15.57 -9.90
C ARG A 295 9.77 -15.93 -10.27
N VAL A 296 10.25 -15.34 -11.37
CA VAL A 296 11.61 -15.57 -11.88
C VAL A 296 12.65 -15.04 -10.89
N ASN A 297 12.39 -13.85 -10.36
CA ASN A 297 13.23 -13.20 -9.36
C ASN A 297 12.75 -13.51 -7.93
N LEU A 298 13.66 -13.38 -6.97
CA LEU A 298 13.28 -13.37 -5.56
C LEU A 298 12.70 -12.00 -5.23
N GLU A 299 11.42 -11.96 -4.87
CA GLU A 299 10.77 -10.74 -4.41
C GLU A 299 10.57 -10.75 -2.91
N VAL A 300 11.17 -9.80 -2.18
CA VAL A 300 11.12 -9.72 -0.72
C VAL A 300 10.24 -8.56 -0.28
N ILE A 301 9.15 -8.87 0.43
CA ILE A 301 8.23 -7.85 0.95
C ILE A 301 8.96 -6.95 1.94
N HIS A 302 8.89 -5.63 1.71
CA HIS A 302 9.46 -4.63 2.60
C HIS A 302 8.40 -3.74 3.24
N CYS A 303 7.33 -3.40 2.51
CA CYS A 303 6.19 -2.65 3.06
C CYS A 303 4.86 -3.10 2.44
N ILE A 304 3.80 -3.14 3.24
CA ILE A 304 2.43 -3.44 2.81
C ILE A 304 1.55 -2.22 2.96
N THR A 305 0.68 -1.95 1.98
CA THR A 305 -0.32 -0.89 2.08
C THR A 305 -1.75 -1.43 2.04
N LYS A 306 -2.63 -0.85 2.87
CA LYS A 306 -4.07 -1.16 2.90
C LYS A 306 -4.92 0.08 3.12
N PHE A 307 -5.86 0.27 2.22
CA PHE A 307 -6.83 1.34 2.23
C PHE A 307 -8.24 0.75 2.29
N LYS A 308 -9.11 1.46 3.00
CA LYS A 308 -10.52 1.09 3.11
C LYS A 308 -11.35 2.30 2.75
N ARG A 309 -12.49 2.06 2.09
CA ARG A 309 -13.49 3.12 1.85
C ARG A 309 -13.90 3.73 3.19
N ASP A 310 -14.26 2.86 4.13
CA ASP A 310 -14.73 3.18 5.47
C ASP A 310 -14.04 2.28 6.50
N GLY A 311 -13.78 2.82 7.68
CA GLY A 311 -13.11 2.10 8.77
C GLY A 311 -11.59 2.03 8.62
N SER A 312 -10.97 1.06 9.31
CA SER A 312 -9.52 0.91 9.34
C SER A 312 -9.03 -0.26 8.47
N GLY A 313 -7.96 -0.02 7.72
CA GLY A 313 -7.20 -1.06 7.02
C GLY A 313 -6.27 -1.88 7.94
N LYS A 314 -6.21 -1.57 9.25
CA LYS A 314 -5.25 -2.11 10.22
C LYS A 314 -5.10 -3.62 10.13
N ASN A 315 -6.17 -4.38 10.39
CA ASN A 315 -6.08 -5.85 10.48
C ASN A 315 -5.55 -6.49 9.20
N GLN A 316 -5.97 -6.01 8.03
CA GLN A 316 -5.45 -6.53 6.77
C GLN A 316 -3.99 -6.14 6.52
N ALA A 317 -3.56 -4.98 7.01
CA ALA A 317 -2.15 -4.57 6.89
C ALA A 317 -1.29 -5.43 7.79
N LEU A 318 -1.74 -5.70 9.02
CA LEU A 318 -1.09 -6.64 9.94
C LEU A 318 -0.97 -8.04 9.32
N MET A 319 -2.01 -8.54 8.64
CA MET A 319 -1.92 -9.81 7.91
C MET A 319 -0.82 -9.82 6.85
N GLY A 320 -0.65 -8.72 6.11
CA GLY A 320 0.44 -8.59 5.14
C GLY A 320 1.82 -8.44 5.79
N ILE A 321 1.92 -7.72 6.91
CA ILE A 321 3.18 -7.61 7.68
C ILE A 321 3.63 -9.00 8.15
N VAL A 322 2.69 -9.81 8.66
CA VAL A 322 2.95 -11.21 9.05
C VAL A 322 3.50 -12.00 7.86
N SER A 323 2.91 -11.85 6.67
CA SER A 323 3.42 -12.47 5.44
C SER A 323 4.88 -12.12 5.17
N GLY A 324 5.22 -10.82 5.15
CA GLY A 324 6.61 -10.39 4.94
C GLY A 324 7.56 -10.89 6.03
N LEU A 325 7.15 -10.91 7.30
CA LEU A 325 8.02 -11.35 8.40
C LEU A 325 8.27 -12.86 8.39
N TYR A 326 7.28 -13.66 8.02
CA TYR A 326 7.46 -15.10 7.81
C TYR A 326 8.38 -15.35 6.62
N GLN A 327 8.23 -14.60 5.53
CA GLN A 327 9.15 -14.66 4.41
C GLN A 327 10.60 -14.38 4.83
N LYS A 328 10.82 -13.27 5.53
CA LYS A 328 12.16 -12.89 6.00
C LYS A 328 12.75 -13.92 6.97
N LYS A 329 11.91 -14.58 7.78
CA LYS A 329 12.35 -15.70 8.63
C LYS A 329 12.85 -16.89 7.79
N VAL A 330 12.14 -17.27 6.72
CA VAL A 330 12.57 -18.34 5.79
C VAL A 330 13.88 -17.99 5.07
N LEU A 331 14.09 -16.71 4.78
CA LEU A 331 15.32 -16.20 4.15
C LEU A 331 16.48 -15.97 5.15
N ASN A 332 16.35 -16.44 6.40
CA ASN A 332 17.32 -16.20 7.48
C ASN A 332 17.61 -14.71 7.77
N MET A 333 16.59 -13.86 7.62
CA MET A 333 16.62 -12.41 7.86
C MET A 333 15.57 -11.96 8.90
N ALA A 334 15.31 -12.79 9.91
CA ALA A 334 14.27 -12.51 10.91
C ALA A 334 14.50 -11.21 11.70
N HIS A 335 15.73 -10.68 11.72
CA HIS A 335 16.08 -9.40 12.34
C HIS A 335 15.61 -8.19 11.53
N GLN A 336 15.22 -8.35 10.27
CA GLN A 336 14.78 -7.23 9.45
C GLN A 336 13.31 -6.86 9.67
N LEU A 337 13.01 -5.57 9.59
CA LEU A 337 11.66 -5.03 9.73
C LEU A 337 10.82 -5.26 8.47
N VAL A 338 9.50 -5.28 8.64
CA VAL A 338 8.50 -5.16 7.56
C VAL A 338 7.53 -4.05 7.92
N PHE A 339 7.35 -3.07 7.03
CA PHE A 339 6.51 -1.92 7.28
C PHE A 339 5.06 -2.16 6.85
N GLY A 340 4.14 -1.44 7.48
CA GLY A 340 2.75 -1.39 7.10
C GLY A 340 2.25 0.04 7.05
N ILE A 341 1.52 0.38 5.99
CA ILE A 341 0.83 1.65 5.84
C ILE A 341 -0.65 1.32 5.73
N PHE A 342 -1.46 1.89 6.60
CA PHE A 342 -2.90 1.72 6.47
C PHE A 342 -3.67 2.98 6.78
N GLN A 343 -4.83 3.08 6.13
CA GLN A 343 -5.76 4.14 6.43
C GLN A 343 -6.35 3.93 7.83
N HIS A 344 -6.22 4.97 8.64
CA HIS A 344 -6.86 5.12 9.94
C HIS A 344 -7.77 6.34 9.86
N GLN A 345 -9.04 6.19 10.23
CA GLN A 345 -10.04 7.25 10.04
C GLN A 345 -10.14 7.71 8.57
N LYS A 346 -10.69 8.89 8.29
CA LYS A 346 -10.97 9.35 6.92
C LYS A 346 -9.77 9.98 6.22
N ASP A 347 -8.78 10.47 6.94
CA ASP A 347 -7.72 11.33 6.41
C ASP A 347 -6.32 11.03 6.93
N PHE A 348 -6.19 10.06 7.85
CA PHE A 348 -4.90 9.67 8.40
C PHE A 348 -4.38 8.39 7.77
N LEU A 349 -3.08 8.38 7.49
CA LEU A 349 -2.31 7.16 7.27
C LEU A 349 -1.48 6.89 8.51
N GLN A 350 -1.57 5.66 9.01
CA GLN A 350 -0.68 5.18 10.05
C GLN A 350 0.40 4.32 9.41
N VAL A 351 1.65 4.59 9.78
CA VAL A 351 2.82 3.82 9.40
C VAL A 351 3.29 3.04 10.63
N VAL A 352 3.45 1.73 10.48
CA VAL A 352 3.92 0.82 11.52
C VAL A 352 5.07 -0.04 11.00
N ALA A 353 5.85 -0.61 11.92
CA ALA A 353 6.90 -1.57 11.61
C ALA A 353 6.67 -2.84 12.42
N GLY A 354 6.62 -3.99 11.74
CA GLY A 354 6.62 -5.31 12.37
C GLY A 354 8.04 -5.83 12.55
N ALA A 355 8.30 -6.51 13.65
CA ALA A 355 9.56 -7.18 13.93
C ALA A 355 9.34 -8.48 14.71
N TRP A 356 10.23 -9.47 14.52
CA TRP A 356 10.32 -10.61 15.41
C TRP A 356 11.03 -10.24 16.71
N ARG A 357 10.48 -10.66 17.85
CA ARG A 357 11.09 -10.55 19.17
C ARG A 357 10.56 -11.67 20.04
N ASP A 358 11.44 -12.41 20.73
CA ASP A 358 11.06 -13.47 21.66
C ASP A 358 10.07 -14.47 21.01
N ASN A 359 10.33 -14.82 19.74
CA ASN A 359 9.50 -15.71 18.92
C ASN A 359 8.05 -15.22 18.69
N ARG A 360 7.80 -13.91 18.85
CA ARG A 360 6.52 -13.24 18.57
C ARG A 360 6.73 -12.06 17.63
N ILE A 361 5.69 -11.71 16.88
CA ILE A 361 5.69 -10.51 16.04
C ILE A 361 5.15 -9.35 16.85
N HIS A 362 5.96 -8.31 17.00
CA HIS A 362 5.56 -7.05 17.61
C HIS A 362 5.40 -5.98 16.54
N VAL A 363 4.44 -5.07 16.74
CA VAL A 363 4.16 -3.98 15.80
C VAL A 363 4.38 -2.66 16.50
N TYR A 364 5.24 -1.83 15.92
CA TYR A 364 5.67 -0.56 16.49
C TYR A 364 5.13 0.61 15.67
N ASN A 365 4.67 1.66 16.35
CA ASN A 365 4.19 2.87 15.70
C ASN A 365 5.35 3.69 15.14
N VAL A 366 5.41 3.84 13.81
CA VAL A 366 6.38 4.73 13.16
C VAL A 366 5.83 6.15 13.13
N GLY A 367 4.55 6.32 12.80
CA GLY A 367 3.89 7.63 12.88
C GLY A 367 2.49 7.65 12.28
N SER A 368 1.81 8.79 12.45
CA SER A 368 0.48 9.05 11.90
C SER A 368 0.47 10.38 11.16
N TYR A 369 -0.03 10.36 9.92
CA TYR A 369 0.12 11.45 8.97
C TYR A 369 -1.24 11.80 8.37
N SER A 370 -1.65 13.06 8.52
CA SER A 370 -2.87 13.57 7.88
C SER A 370 -2.52 14.01 6.47
N LEU A 371 -3.10 13.36 5.48
CA LEU A 371 -2.90 13.73 4.08
C LEU A 371 -3.51 15.10 3.75
N SER A 372 -4.40 15.64 4.60
CA SER A 372 -4.93 17.00 4.47
C SER A 372 -3.99 18.08 5.01
N ASN A 373 -2.90 17.72 5.69
CA ASN A 373 -1.93 18.67 6.22
C ASN A 373 -0.63 18.56 5.41
N PRO A 374 -0.20 19.62 4.69
CA PRO A 374 0.95 19.52 3.81
C PRO A 374 2.25 19.21 4.56
N LEU A 375 2.44 19.71 5.78
CA LEU A 375 3.59 19.36 6.63
C LEU A 375 3.59 17.85 6.91
N HIS A 376 2.44 17.27 7.28
CA HIS A 376 2.34 15.83 7.54
C HIS A 376 2.57 15.00 6.27
N THR A 377 2.12 15.47 5.11
CA THR A 377 2.38 14.79 3.82
C THR A 377 3.86 14.80 3.46
N VAL A 378 4.58 15.91 3.71
CA VAL A 378 6.05 15.94 3.57
C VAL A 378 6.71 14.94 4.53
N ARG A 379 6.31 14.92 5.81
CA ARG A 379 6.87 13.94 6.79
C ARG A 379 6.61 12.50 6.37
N LEU A 380 5.43 12.20 5.86
CA LEU A 380 5.12 10.88 5.31
C LEU A 380 6.06 10.54 4.16
N TYR A 381 6.27 11.45 3.21
CA TYR A 381 7.22 11.23 2.12
C TYR A 381 8.64 10.95 2.64
N LEU A 382 9.11 11.71 3.63
CA LEU A 382 10.43 11.49 4.26
C LEU A 382 10.53 10.13 4.96
N VAL A 383 9.44 9.65 5.58
CA VAL A 383 9.37 8.31 6.18
C VAL A 383 9.48 7.23 5.11
N LEU A 384 8.72 7.37 4.02
CA LEU A 384 8.75 6.42 2.90
C LEU A 384 10.14 6.38 2.25
N ARG A 385 10.80 7.54 2.12
CA ARG A 385 12.21 7.63 1.70
C ARG A 385 13.14 6.90 2.67
N GLY A 386 12.95 7.07 3.98
CA GLY A 386 13.71 6.34 4.99
C GLY A 386 13.51 4.81 4.90
N ILE A 387 12.27 4.37 4.67
CA ILE A 387 11.93 2.97 4.41
C ILE A 387 12.65 2.45 3.16
N ARG A 388 12.66 3.21 2.06
CA ARG A 388 13.40 2.89 0.83
C ARG A 388 14.90 2.76 1.08
N LYS A 389 15.53 3.71 1.78
CA LYS A 389 16.95 3.66 2.14
C LYS A 389 17.29 2.41 2.96
N LEU A 390 16.44 2.07 3.92
CA LEU A 390 16.60 0.84 4.71
C LEU A 390 16.47 -0.44 3.86
N ALA A 391 15.63 -0.42 2.81
CA ALA A 391 15.50 -1.53 1.88
C ALA A 391 16.84 -1.82 1.17
N HIS A 392 17.62 -0.78 0.85
CA HIS A 392 18.96 -0.96 0.27
C HIS A 392 19.89 -1.66 1.24
N THR A 393 19.93 -1.24 2.51
CA THR A 393 20.71 -1.92 3.55
C THR A 393 20.30 -3.40 3.68
N TYR A 394 19.01 -3.69 3.59
CA TYR A 394 18.51 -5.06 3.66
C TYR A 394 18.84 -5.90 2.42
N LEU A 395 18.90 -5.29 1.25
CA LEU A 395 19.35 -5.95 0.02
C LEU A 395 20.82 -6.36 0.15
N GLU A 396 21.69 -5.44 0.60
CA GLU A 396 23.12 -5.74 0.78
C GLU A 396 23.31 -6.89 1.79
N GLN A 397 22.63 -6.82 2.95
CA GLN A 397 22.68 -7.91 3.94
C GLN A 397 22.25 -9.26 3.36
N LEU A 398 21.20 -9.28 2.54
CA LEU A 398 20.75 -10.52 1.91
C LEU A 398 21.79 -11.07 0.94
N ARG A 399 22.40 -10.19 0.12
CA ARG A 399 23.47 -10.56 -0.82
C ARG A 399 24.71 -11.08 -0.09
N GLU A 400 25.12 -10.42 1.00
CA GLU A 400 26.23 -10.87 1.85
C GLU A 400 25.96 -12.25 2.49
N SER A 401 24.70 -12.55 2.82
CA SER A 401 24.31 -13.84 3.42
C SER A 401 24.00 -14.96 2.42
N GLN A 402 24.18 -14.71 1.12
CA GLN A 402 23.68 -15.59 0.06
C GLN A 402 24.26 -17.01 0.11
N GLU A 403 25.58 -17.15 0.24
CA GLU A 403 26.26 -18.46 0.29
C GLU A 403 25.82 -19.26 1.52
N GLN A 404 25.67 -18.58 2.67
CA GLN A 404 25.20 -19.21 3.90
C GLN A 404 23.76 -19.71 3.74
N LEU A 405 22.89 -18.92 3.11
CA LEU A 405 21.50 -19.29 2.86
C LEU A 405 21.41 -20.46 1.89
N GLU A 406 22.23 -20.50 0.85
CA GLU A 406 22.31 -21.63 -0.09
C GLU A 406 22.68 -22.93 0.63
N TYR A 407 23.76 -22.90 1.40
CA TYR A 407 24.19 -24.05 2.22
C TYR A 407 23.10 -24.49 3.21
N GLN A 408 22.40 -23.55 3.86
CA GLN A 408 21.30 -23.87 4.78
C GLN A 408 20.12 -24.51 4.06
N VAL A 409 19.74 -24.02 2.88
CA VAL A 409 18.65 -24.57 2.08
C VAL A 409 18.96 -26.01 1.65
N GLU A 410 20.21 -26.32 1.34
CA GLU A 410 20.65 -27.67 0.99
C GLU A 410 20.69 -28.62 2.19
N THR A 411 21.25 -28.17 3.31
CA THR A 411 21.48 -29.02 4.49
C THR A 411 20.27 -29.14 5.42
N SER A 412 19.45 -28.10 5.50
CA SER A 412 18.26 -28.02 6.35
C SER A 412 17.16 -27.21 5.66
N PRO A 413 16.47 -27.80 4.66
CA PRO A 413 15.42 -27.11 3.91
C PRO A 413 14.38 -26.45 4.85
N PRO A 414 14.00 -25.19 4.62
CA PRO A 414 13.05 -24.51 5.48
C PRO A 414 11.68 -25.19 5.47
N VAL A 415 11.05 -25.24 6.64
CA VAL A 415 9.71 -25.81 6.80
C VAL A 415 8.70 -24.91 6.11
N ASP A 416 7.83 -25.50 5.29
CA ASP A 416 6.68 -24.81 4.72
C ASP A 416 5.69 -24.41 5.83
N GLU A 417 5.76 -23.17 6.26
CA GLU A 417 4.85 -22.57 7.23
C GLU A 417 3.63 -21.91 6.56
N TRP A 418 3.46 -21.98 5.22
CA TRP A 418 2.35 -21.31 4.51
C TRP A 418 1.04 -22.09 4.52
N ALA A 419 -0.08 -21.38 4.73
CA ALA A 419 -1.40 -21.99 4.66
C ALA A 419 -1.70 -22.43 3.22
N LYS A 420 -1.95 -23.74 3.04
CA LYS A 420 -2.31 -24.32 1.75
C LYS A 420 -3.74 -23.95 1.38
N ASP A 421 -4.00 -23.61 0.13
CA ASP A 421 -5.38 -23.47 -0.34
C ASP A 421 -6.11 -24.80 -0.18
N ARG A 422 -7.20 -24.81 0.60
CA ARG A 422 -8.21 -25.87 0.53
C ARG A 422 -9.02 -25.65 -0.74
N MET A 423 -8.37 -25.70 -1.91
CA MET A 423 -9.12 -26.11 -3.07
C MET A 423 -9.50 -27.54 -2.79
N ASN A 424 -10.76 -27.75 -2.42
CA ASN A 424 -11.38 -29.07 -2.52
C ASN A 424 -11.00 -29.56 -3.91
N SER A 425 -10.16 -30.59 -3.97
CA SER A 425 -9.64 -31.20 -5.19
C SER A 425 -10.73 -31.87 -6.03
N SER A 426 -11.99 -31.43 -5.89
CA SER A 426 -13.05 -31.58 -6.86
C SER A 426 -12.79 -30.73 -8.11
N TYR A 427 -11.60 -30.88 -8.70
CA TYR A 427 -11.53 -31.05 -10.14
C TYR A 427 -11.97 -32.49 -10.46
N GLY A 428 -13.15 -32.88 -9.97
CA GLY A 428 -13.88 -34.01 -10.48
C GLY A 428 -14.56 -33.51 -11.74
N ASN A 429 -14.02 -33.91 -12.90
CA ASN A 429 -14.67 -33.95 -14.20
C ASN A 429 -16.01 -33.20 -14.29
N SER A 430 -15.96 -31.89 -14.48
CA SER A 430 -17.09 -31.15 -15.07
C SER A 430 -17.11 -31.43 -16.57
N SER A 431 -17.31 -32.69 -16.92
CA SER A 431 -17.74 -33.17 -18.23
C SER A 431 -19.27 -33.07 -18.27
N GLU A 432 -19.79 -31.84 -18.28
CA GLU A 432 -21.21 -31.59 -18.45
C GLU A 432 -21.40 -30.17 -18.98
N MET A 433 -21.26 -30.02 -20.30
CA MET A 433 -22.16 -29.21 -21.12
C MET A 433 -22.14 -29.79 -22.53
N ASP A 434 -22.92 -30.85 -22.66
CA ASP A 434 -23.47 -31.31 -23.91
C ASP A 434 -24.79 -30.56 -24.18
N ASN A 435 -25.08 -30.35 -25.46
CA ASN A 435 -26.42 -30.09 -26.02
C ASN A 435 -27.10 -28.71 -25.80
N GLN A 436 -26.92 -27.82 -26.78
CA GLN A 436 -28.07 -27.09 -27.33
C GLN A 436 -28.24 -27.41 -28.82
N ALA A 437 -29.43 -27.94 -29.09
CA ALA A 437 -29.91 -28.43 -30.36
C ALA A 437 -30.14 -27.32 -31.39
N LEU A 438 -29.99 -27.73 -32.66
CA LEU A 438 -30.54 -27.10 -33.84
C LEU A 438 -32.02 -26.75 -33.68
N HIS A 439 -32.38 -25.50 -33.98
CA HIS A 439 -33.57 -25.04 -34.74
C HIS A 439 -33.37 -23.51 -34.87
N GLY A 440 -33.18 -22.90 -36.04
CA GLY A 440 -34.15 -22.75 -37.11
C GLY A 440 -33.88 -21.39 -37.79
N ALA A 441 -34.07 -21.35 -39.11
CA ALA A 441 -33.75 -20.28 -40.05
C ALA A 441 -34.20 -18.85 -39.68
N GLY A 442 -33.43 -17.84 -40.10
CA GLY A 442 -33.97 -16.47 -40.25
C GLY A 442 -32.97 -15.33 -40.41
N ARG A 443 -32.66 -14.99 -41.66
CA ARG A 443 -32.33 -13.67 -42.25
C ARG A 443 -31.24 -12.74 -41.63
N GLN A 444 -30.35 -12.36 -42.54
CA GLN A 444 -29.41 -11.24 -42.51
C GLN A 444 -30.00 -9.93 -41.98
N THR A 445 -29.24 -9.24 -41.14
CA THR A 445 -29.02 -7.79 -41.27
C THR A 445 -27.68 -7.43 -40.64
N GLU A 446 -26.82 -6.81 -41.45
CA GLU A 446 -25.66 -6.02 -41.03
C GLU A 446 -26.10 -4.92 -40.07
N GLN A 447 -25.42 -4.76 -38.93
CA GLN A 447 -24.70 -3.54 -38.55
C GLN A 447 -24.28 -3.57 -37.06
N ASP A 448 -23.06 -3.08 -36.87
CA ASP A 448 -22.53 -2.41 -35.69
C ASP A 448 -22.23 -3.26 -34.44
N SER A 449 -21.02 -3.80 -34.50
CA SER A 449 -20.15 -4.17 -33.39
C SER A 449 -20.04 -3.06 -32.34
N LYS A 450 -20.72 -3.27 -31.20
CA LYS A 450 -20.30 -2.75 -29.89
C LYS A 450 -19.31 -3.71 -29.24
N PRO A 451 -18.18 -3.24 -28.70
CA PRO A 451 -17.50 -3.93 -27.63
C PRO A 451 -17.65 -3.18 -26.30
N SER A 452 -18.30 -3.85 -25.36
CA SER A 452 -18.03 -3.69 -23.93
C SER A 452 -16.68 -4.34 -23.62
N ALA A 453 -15.72 -3.61 -23.04
CA ALA A 453 -14.68 -4.19 -22.17
C ALA A 453 -13.81 -3.09 -21.54
N LEU A 454 -14.20 -2.65 -20.33
CA LEU A 454 -13.27 -2.11 -19.35
C LEU A 454 -12.54 -3.31 -18.71
N GLY A 455 -11.21 -3.36 -18.83
CA GLY A 455 -10.39 -4.28 -18.04
C GLY A 455 -9.47 -5.17 -18.86
N GLY A 456 -8.49 -4.57 -19.52
CA GLY A 456 -7.36 -5.27 -20.11
C GLY A 456 -6.41 -4.26 -20.72
N TRP A 457 -5.37 -3.86 -19.99
CA TRP A 457 -4.29 -3.07 -20.57
C TRP A 457 -3.47 -4.00 -21.45
N LYS A 458 -3.78 -4.00 -22.75
CA LYS A 458 -2.96 -4.64 -23.79
C LYS A 458 -1.76 -3.76 -24.13
N SER A 459 -0.77 -4.40 -24.76
CA SER A 459 0.66 -4.09 -24.76
C SER A 459 1.05 -2.65 -25.14
N HIS A 460 2.26 -2.28 -24.69
CA HIS A 460 2.96 -1.03 -24.99
C HIS A 460 2.95 -0.65 -26.48
N ASP A 461 2.91 -1.64 -27.37
CA ASP A 461 2.90 -1.46 -28.83
C ASP A 461 1.59 -0.88 -29.38
N GLU A 462 0.45 -1.17 -28.75
CA GLU A 462 -0.84 -0.56 -29.11
C GLU A 462 -0.89 0.92 -28.71
N LEU A 463 -0.30 1.27 -27.56
CA LEU A 463 -0.18 2.67 -27.11
C LEU A 463 0.72 3.48 -28.06
N ILE A 464 1.85 2.91 -28.48
CA ILE A 464 2.77 3.55 -29.44
C ILE A 464 2.07 3.73 -30.80
N SER A 465 1.35 2.70 -31.28
CA SER A 465 0.62 2.77 -32.55
C SER A 465 -0.49 3.82 -32.52
N TYR A 466 -1.20 3.95 -31.39
CA TYR A 466 -2.22 4.98 -31.20
C TYR A 466 -1.63 6.39 -31.17
N LEU A 467 -0.52 6.61 -30.45
CA LEU A 467 0.16 7.91 -30.43
C LEU A 467 0.74 8.29 -31.80
N GLN A 468 1.23 7.31 -32.56
CA GLN A 468 1.68 7.52 -33.94
C GLN A 468 0.51 7.84 -34.87
N SER A 469 -0.66 7.23 -34.68
CA SER A 469 -1.88 7.54 -35.43
C SER A 469 -2.35 8.98 -35.19
N ILE A 470 -2.37 9.44 -33.94
CA ILE A 470 -2.70 10.85 -33.60
C ILE A 470 -1.71 11.82 -34.26
N LYS A 471 -0.42 11.46 -34.27
CA LYS A 471 0.62 12.30 -34.88
C LYS A 471 0.47 12.42 -36.40
N ARG A 472 -0.01 11.37 -37.09
CA ARG A 472 -0.29 11.42 -38.54
C ARG A 472 -1.53 12.26 -38.86
N MET A 473 -2.58 12.16 -38.04
CA MET A 473 -3.78 12.98 -38.21
C MET A 473 -3.49 14.48 -38.04
N ALA A 474 -2.56 14.84 -37.16
CA ALA A 474 -2.16 16.24 -36.95
C ALA A 474 -1.31 16.83 -38.09
N THR A 475 -0.76 15.99 -38.99
CA THR A 475 0.07 16.44 -40.13
C THR A 475 -0.69 16.49 -41.45
N GLU A 476 -1.92 16.00 -41.51
CA GLU A 476 -2.75 16.00 -42.72
C GLU A 476 -3.75 17.20 -42.78
N GLU A 477 -3.76 18.07 -41.77
CA GLU A 477 -4.59 19.30 -41.72
C GLU A 477 -3.78 20.61 -41.86
N THR A 478 -2.58 20.54 -42.43
CA THR A 478 -1.79 21.71 -42.89
C THR A 478 -1.39 21.50 -44.33
#